data_AF-A0A2Z6E674-F1
#
_entry.id   AF-A0A2Z6E674-F1
#
_cell.length_a   1.000
_cell.length_b   1.000
_cell.length_c   1.000
_cell.angle_alpha   90.00
_cell.angle_beta   90.00
_cell.angle_gamma   90.00
#
_symmetry.space_group_name_H-M   'P 1'
#
loop_
_entity.id
_entity.type
_entity.pdbx_description
1 polymer ?
#
loop_
_entity_poly.entity_id
_entity_poly.type
_entity_poly.pdbx_seq_one_letter_code
_entity_poly.pdbx_strand_id
1 'polypeptide(L)' 'MAIQTENLQGTTTGGLAYRARLHRLADGSYNVVGIDVGERHIAVDETTAYRSLDEARQGIERILAAKAQR' A
#
# COMPACT_ATOMS: atom_id res chain seq x y z
N MET A 1 -16.72 9.58 12.20
CA MET A 1 -15.26 9.46 12.36
C MET A 1 -14.63 9.71 11.00
N ALA A 2 -13.67 10.64 10.88
CA ALA A 2 -13.08 10.99 9.59
C ALA A 2 -11.85 10.10 9.32
N ILE A 3 -12.01 9.13 8.42
CA ILE A 3 -10.87 8.41 7.82
C ILE A 3 -10.41 9.28 6.64
N GLN A 4 -9.11 9.59 6.59
CA GLN A 4 -8.54 10.31 5.44
C GLN A 4 -7.86 9.32 4.51
N THR A 5 -8.26 9.33 3.25
CA THR A 5 -7.59 8.53 2.21
C THR A 5 -6.42 9.32 1.64
N GLU A 6 -5.22 8.77 1.78
CA GLU A 6 -4.01 9.26 1.13
C GLU A 6 -3.63 8.37 -0.05
N ASN A 7 -3.07 9.00 -1.08
CA ASN A 7 -2.58 8.31 -2.25
C ASN A 7 -1.05 8.29 -2.21
N LEU A 8 -0.47 7.10 -2.27
CA LEU A 8 0.97 6.90 -2.37
C LEU A 8 1.29 6.34 -3.76
N GLN A 9 2.26 6.92 -4.43
CA GLN A 9 2.76 6.40 -5.70
C GLN A 9 4.23 6.03 -5.55
N GLY A 10 4.63 4.94 -6.19
CA GLY A 10 6.00 4.48 -6.16
C GLY A 10 6.32 3.58 -7.34
N THR A 11 7.56 3.09 -7.36
CA THR A 11 8.01 2.08 -8.31
C THR A 11 8.43 0.85 -7.54
N THR A 12 7.98 -0.33 -7.94
CA THR A 12 8.41 -1.58 -7.36
C THR A 12 9.90 -1.80 -7.61
N THR A 13 10.52 -2.69 -6.86
CA THR A 13 11.90 -3.12 -7.08
C THR A 13 12.11 -3.69 -8.49
N GLY A 14 11.07 -4.24 -9.12
CA GLY A 14 11.09 -4.70 -10.51
C GLY A 14 10.92 -3.61 -11.57
N GLY A 15 10.84 -2.34 -11.18
CA GLY A 15 10.70 -1.19 -12.08
C GLY A 15 9.26 -0.89 -12.53
N LEU A 16 8.25 -1.51 -11.93
CA LEU A 16 6.85 -1.25 -12.27
C LEU A 16 6.29 -0.10 -11.45
N ALA A 17 5.65 0.88 -12.08
CA ALA A 17 4.93 1.91 -11.37
C ALA A 17 3.71 1.32 -10.64
N TYR A 18 3.52 1.69 -9.38
CA TYR A 18 2.37 1.33 -8.58
C TYR A 18 1.72 2.57 -7.95
N ARG A 19 0.42 2.44 -7.70
CA ARG A 19 -0.39 3.39 -6.94
C ARG A 19 -1.01 2.64 -5.78
N ALA A 20 -0.81 3.11 -4.57
CA ALA A 20 -1.42 2.55 -3.37
C ALA A 20 -2.35 3.58 -2.74
N ARG A 21 -3.49 3.10 -2.27
CA ARG A 21 -4.43 3.87 -1.45
C ARG A 21 -4.20 3.47 0.00
N LEU A 22 -4.01 4.47 0.86
CA LEU A 22 -3.84 4.29 2.29
C LEU A 22 -4.93 5.06 3.04
N HIS A 23 -5.39 4.49 4.13
CA HIS A 23 -6.23 5.17 5.11
C HIS A 23 -5.37 5.59 6.28
N ARG A 24 -5.25 6.90 6.50
CA ARG A 24 -4.65 7.43 7.70
C ARG A 24 -5.68 7.36 8.83
N LEU A 25 -5.35 6.57 9.84
CA LEU A 25 -6.14 6.36 11.04
C LEU A 25 -5.92 7.52 12.03
N ALA A 26 -6.84 7.64 13.00
CA ALA A 26 -6.82 8.75 13.97
C ALA A 26 -5.60 8.72 14.91
N ASP A 27 -4.99 7.55 15.10
CA ASP A 27 -3.75 7.35 15.85
C ASP A 27 -2.49 7.71 15.03
N GLY A 28 -2.67 8.14 13.78
CA GLY A 28 -1.59 8.48 12.86
C GLY A 28 -0.99 7.28 12.12
N SER A 29 -1.49 6.07 12.33
CA SER A 29 -1.10 4.89 11.55
C SER A 29 -1.79 4.88 10.18
N TYR A 30 -1.29 4.01 9.28
CA TYR A 30 -1.71 3.92 7.90
C TYR A 30 -2.11 2.48 7.59
N ASN A 31 -3.32 2.27 7.06
CA ASN A 31 -3.72 0.97 6.50
C ASN A 31 -3.67 1.06 4.99
N VAL A 32 -2.98 0.13 4.34
CA VAL A 32 -3.04 0.02 2.88
C VAL A 32 -4.36 -0.65 2.51
N VAL A 33 -5.18 0.02 1.72
CA VAL A 33 -6.52 -0.47 1.33
C VAL A 33 -6.63 -0.90 -0.13
N GLY A 34 -5.62 -0.61 -0.94
CA GLY A 34 -5.54 -1.11 -2.30
C GLY A 34 -4.21 -0.76 -2.94
N ILE A 35 -3.72 -1.64 -3.80
CA ILE A 35 -2.52 -1.39 -4.61
C ILE A 35 -2.86 -1.71 -6.05
N ASP A 36 -2.61 -0.77 -6.95
CA ASP A 36 -2.80 -0.88 -8.39
C ASP A 36 -1.41 -0.84 -9.05
N VAL A 37 -1.05 -1.89 -9.79
CA VAL A 37 0.22 -1.98 -10.53
C VAL A 37 -0.10 -2.11 -12.01
N GLY A 38 0.10 -1.03 -12.78
CA GLY A 38 -0.40 -0.94 -14.15
C GLY A 38 -1.92 -1.11 -14.19
N GLU A 39 -2.39 -2.15 -14.90
CA GLU A 39 -3.82 -2.50 -15.01
C GLU A 39 -4.26 -3.55 -13.96
N ARG A 40 -3.33 -4.07 -13.14
CA ARG A 40 -3.61 -5.14 -12.18
C ARG A 40 -3.86 -4.57 -10.79
N HIS A 41 -5.07 -4.82 -10.28
CA HIS A 41 -5.40 -4.54 -8.89
C HIS A 41 -4.93 -5.68 -7.97
N ILE A 42 -4.23 -5.33 -6.89
CA ILE A 42 -3.72 -6.25 -5.88
C ILE A 42 -4.52 -6.06 -4.60
N ALA A 43 -5.34 -7.07 -4.29
CA ALA A 43 -6.03 -7.11 -3.00
C ALA A 43 -5.02 -7.19 -1.84
N VAL A 44 -5.20 -6.34 -0.84
CA VAL A 44 -4.37 -6.23 0.36
C VAL A 44 -5.19 -6.57 1.59
N ASP A 45 -4.50 -6.94 2.66
CA ASP A 45 -5.15 -7.11 3.95
C ASP A 45 -5.25 -5.76 4.66
N GLU A 46 -6.48 -5.23 4.76
CA GLU A 46 -6.76 -3.90 5.32
C GLU A 46 -6.60 -3.81 6.85
N THR A 47 -6.23 -4.92 7.51
CA THR A 47 -6.02 -4.96 8.96
C THR A 47 -4.58 -4.64 9.36
N THR A 48 -3.65 -4.67 8.40
CA THR A 48 -2.25 -4.34 8.66
C THR A 48 -2.06 -2.83 8.77
N ALA A 49 -1.84 -2.36 10.00
CA ALA A 49 -1.54 -0.97 10.31
C ALA A 49 -0.03 -0.71 10.35
N TYR A 50 0.41 0.24 9.53
CA TYR A 50 1.79 0.72 9.45
C TYR A 50 1.93 2.01 10.25
N ARG A 51 3.01 2.19 11.03
CA ARG A 51 3.16 3.37 11.89
C ARG A 51 3.60 4.61 11.13
N SER A 52 4.10 4.42 9.90
CA SER A 52 4.58 5.49 9.03
C SER A 52 4.35 5.17 7.56
N LEU A 53 4.39 6.20 6.72
CA LEU A 53 4.34 6.04 5.26
C LEU A 53 5.50 5.21 4.71
N ASP A 54 6.69 5.30 5.31
CA ASP A 54 7.84 4.51 4.85
C ASP A 54 7.66 3.02 5.19
N GLU A 55 7.17 2.68 6.37
CA GLU A 55 6.80 1.30 6.70
C GLU A 55 5.69 0.77 5.78
N ALA A 56 4.68 1.60 5.48
CA ALA A 56 3.63 1.23 4.54
C ALA A 56 4.19 0.97 3.13
N ARG A 57 5.14 1.80 2.68
CA ARG A 57 5.85 1.62 1.41
C ARG A 57 6.62 0.30 1.38
N GLN A 58 7.40 0.00 2.41
CA GLN A 58 8.12 -1.28 2.51
C GLN A 58 7.14 -2.47 2.56
N GLY A 59 6.00 -2.31 3.26
CA GLY A 59 4.93 -3.30 3.31
C GLY A 59 4.32 -3.58 1.93
N ILE A 60 4.02 -2.53 1.17
CA ILE A 60 3.54 -2.60 -0.23
C ILE A 60 4.55 -3.38 -1.07
N GLU A 61 5.83 -3.04 -1.01
CA GLU A 61 6.87 -3.74 -1.77
C GLU A 61 6.94 -5.24 -1.42
N ARG A 62 6.79 -5.60 -0.14
CA ARG A 62 6.73 -7.01 0.29
C ARG A 62 5.51 -7.73 -0.26
N ILE A 63 4.32 -7.10 -0.22
CA ILE A 63 3.09 -7.67 -0.78
C ILE A 63 3.25 -7.90 -2.28
N LEU A 64 3.79 -6.91 -2.99
CA LEU A 64 4.03 -7.00 -4.43
C LEU A 64 5.05 -8.07 -4.77
N ALA A 65 6.16 -8.17 -4.03
CA ALA A 65 7.14 -9.24 -4.20
C ALA A 65 6.55 -10.63 -3.95
N ALA A 66 5.71 -10.77 -2.92
CA ALA A 66 5.04 -12.03 -2.60
C ALA A 66 3.99 -12.45 -3.65
N LYS A 67 3.31 -11.48 -4.28
CA LYS A 67 2.32 -11.75 -5.33
C LYS A 67 2.92 -11.88 -6.73
N ALA A 68 4.09 -11.30 -6.99
CA ALA A 68 4.77 -11.40 -8.29
C ALA A 68 5.32 -12.81 -8.56
N GLN A 69 5.55 -13.63 -7.52
CA GLN A 69 6.00 -15.02 -7.65
C GLN A 69 4.87 -16.03 -7.93
N ARG A 70 3.61 -15.57 -8.03
CA ARG A 70 2.44 -16.39 -8.34
C ARG A 70 1.88 -16.05 -9.71
#